data_AF-A0A9X8DYN4-F1
#
_entry.id   AF-A0A9X8DYN4-F1
#
_cell.length_a   1.000
_cell.length_b   1.000
_cell.length_c   1.000
_cell.angle_alpha   90.00
_cell.angle_beta   90.00
_cell.angle_gamma   90.00
#
_symmetry.space_group_name_H-M   'P 1'
#
loop_
_entity.id
_entity.type
_entity.pdbx_description
1 polymer ?
#
loop_
_entity_poly.entity_id
_entity_poly.type
_entity_poly.pdbx_seq_one_letter_code
_entity_poly.pdbx_strand_id
1 'polypeptide(L)'
;MSLMWMGVATVVAAACSSVAESRQVQVNLTTSFLASPLHPVLETSEYLSQDNPALFFTYVAAVDVRYNAIKDKNNVNYTKVALEAAADVLPADSSVSRLLPFVLQTRAHSPSIELFNQTCAASGQHDFQLPVDHEYPSSNTAAATAPHVIVYGALTSPSFRAFHSTFVPLAVTGKVHYIVRHAPTDNTLPVLVHGYGVTLHVKNMEYKSFDDSKATSSHNSTATEDDIDADQDEFVVSVLMKKNDEVAQALREYLDGFEGAHGTDDDEDAKDVTTPARLYNRIVVNGLPVDFNEYGFNAFDFLKSLNGELRLADTLAKLDPTGSIKAAMGSLSSAPSDVRISLRGPVDGDAPLYLNSIETDEETAEWPTDLGSLRGPSWSLIYLRKTMYELILV
;
A
#
# COMPACT_ATOMS: atom_id res chain seq x y z
N MET A 1 29.21 -64.53 31.04
CA MET A 1 29.18 -64.64 29.56
C MET A 1 27.88 -64.05 29.06
N SER A 2 27.97 -62.96 28.28
CA SER A 2 26.96 -62.28 27.43
C SER A 2 25.55 -62.06 27.99
N LEU A 3 25.07 -60.86 28.35
CA LEU A 3 25.06 -59.55 27.68
C LEU A 3 24.24 -59.54 26.38
N MET A 4 23.31 -58.58 26.33
CA MET A 4 22.52 -58.06 25.19
C MET A 4 21.16 -58.72 24.89
N TRP A 5 20.09 -58.14 25.44
CA TRP A 5 18.99 -57.53 24.66
C TRP A 5 17.91 -56.97 25.60
N MET A 6 18.05 -55.70 25.96
CA MET A 6 16.93 -54.84 26.36
C MET A 6 17.39 -53.39 26.22
N GLY A 7 17.06 -52.75 25.11
CA GLY A 7 17.55 -51.41 24.83
C GLY A 7 17.23 -50.92 23.42
N VAL A 8 15.97 -51.01 22.99
CA VAL A 8 15.45 -50.24 21.86
C VAL A 8 14.03 -49.80 22.19
N ALA A 9 13.91 -48.88 23.15
CA ALA A 9 12.73 -48.07 23.33
C ALA A 9 13.20 -46.69 23.82
N THR A 10 12.81 -45.65 23.09
CA THR A 10 12.83 -44.23 23.48
C THR A 10 14.19 -43.58 23.72
N VAL A 11 14.89 -43.27 22.62
CA VAL A 11 15.74 -42.06 22.50
C VAL A 11 15.30 -41.31 21.24
N VAL A 12 14.11 -40.70 21.28
CA VAL A 12 13.65 -39.67 20.31
C VAL A 12 13.02 -38.48 21.09
N ALA A 13 13.44 -38.28 22.34
CA ALA A 13 13.09 -37.10 23.11
C ALA A 13 14.39 -36.36 23.45
N ALA A 14 14.40 -35.07 23.15
CA ALA A 14 15.47 -34.11 23.41
C ALA A 14 16.67 -34.14 22.44
N ALA A 15 16.39 -34.01 21.15
CA ALA A 15 17.12 -32.98 20.39
C ALA A 15 16.50 -31.63 20.78
N CYS A 16 16.76 -31.19 22.01
CA CYS A 16 16.69 -29.78 22.33
C CYS A 16 17.74 -29.13 21.44
N SER A 17 17.31 -28.56 20.33
CA SER A 17 18.00 -27.45 19.72
C SER A 17 18.17 -26.40 20.83
N SER A 18 19.31 -26.43 21.51
CA SER A 18 19.82 -25.31 22.25
C SER A 18 20.16 -24.24 21.22
N VAL A 19 19.14 -23.60 20.66
CA VAL A 19 19.27 -22.25 20.15
C VAL A 19 19.68 -21.47 21.38
N ALA A 20 20.98 -21.16 21.47
CA ALA A 20 21.48 -20.25 22.47
C ALA A 20 20.53 -19.05 22.47
N GLU A 21 19.91 -18.78 23.61
CA GLU A 21 18.91 -17.72 23.76
C GLU A 21 19.63 -16.39 23.48
N SER A 22 19.60 -15.98 22.21
CA SER A 22 20.28 -14.78 21.75
C SER A 22 19.58 -13.60 22.40
N ARG A 23 20.34 -12.63 22.93
CA ARG A 23 19.76 -11.39 23.45
C ARG A 23 18.97 -10.72 22.33
N GLN A 24 17.65 -10.75 22.42
CA GLN A 24 16.74 -10.21 21.43
C GLN A 24 16.13 -8.91 21.96
N VAL A 25 16.05 -7.89 21.10
CA VAL A 25 15.26 -6.68 21.35
C VAL A 25 13.92 -6.88 20.65
N GLN A 26 12.83 -6.90 21.41
CA GLN A 26 11.47 -6.98 20.87
C GLN A 26 10.77 -5.62 21.05
N VAL A 27 10.18 -5.11 19.97
CA VAL A 27 9.44 -3.85 19.96
C VAL A 27 8.06 -4.09 19.36
N ASN A 28 7.02 -3.91 20.17
CA ASN A 28 5.63 -3.99 19.74
C ASN A 28 4.99 -2.60 19.91
N LEU A 29 4.25 -2.15 18.91
CA LEU A 29 3.44 -0.94 18.97
C LEU A 29 1.96 -1.31 19.09
N THR A 30 1.25 -0.65 19.99
CA THR A 30 -0.17 -0.88 20.24
C THR A 30 -0.97 0.41 20.13
N THR A 31 -2.23 0.31 19.71
CA THR A 31 -3.17 1.45 19.71
C THR A 31 -3.60 1.85 21.12
N SER A 32 -4.22 3.03 21.25
CA SER A 32 -4.88 3.48 22.47
C SER A 32 -6.25 2.83 22.70
N PHE A 33 -6.97 2.48 21.63
CA PHE A 33 -8.26 1.80 21.70
C PHE A 33 -8.11 0.27 21.71
N LEU A 34 -9.15 -0.42 22.19
CA LEU A 34 -9.18 -1.88 22.31
C LEU A 34 -10.11 -2.48 21.25
N ALA A 35 -9.80 -3.68 20.79
CA ALA A 35 -10.62 -4.45 19.86
C ALA A 35 -11.42 -5.56 20.57
N SER A 36 -12.53 -5.93 19.94
CA SER A 36 -13.30 -7.11 20.29
C SER A 36 -12.59 -8.39 19.83
N PRO A 37 -12.78 -9.54 20.52
CA PRO A 37 -12.43 -10.85 19.96
C PRO A 37 -13.05 -11.15 18.59
N LEU A 38 -14.15 -10.48 18.23
CA LEU A 38 -14.82 -10.59 16.94
C LEU A 38 -14.15 -9.77 15.81
N HIS A 39 -13.04 -9.07 16.10
CA HIS A 39 -12.40 -8.18 15.13
C HIS A 39 -12.11 -8.80 13.75
N PRO A 40 -11.76 -10.09 13.57
CA PRO A 40 -11.51 -10.61 12.23
C PRO A 40 -12.78 -10.61 11.38
N VAL A 41 -13.94 -10.90 12.00
CA VAL A 41 -15.23 -10.92 11.32
C VAL A 41 -15.65 -9.50 10.94
N LEU A 42 -15.46 -8.54 11.85
CA LEU A 42 -15.80 -7.13 11.65
C LEU A 42 -14.88 -6.46 10.62
N GLU A 43 -13.55 -6.65 10.74
CA GLU A 43 -12.58 -6.09 9.79
C GLU A 43 -12.78 -6.67 8.38
N THR A 44 -13.15 -7.95 8.27
CA THR A 44 -13.51 -8.54 6.97
C THR A 44 -14.77 -7.91 6.39
N SER A 45 -15.80 -7.64 7.20
CA SER A 45 -17.01 -6.98 6.67
C SER A 45 -16.70 -5.58 6.13
N GLU A 46 -15.81 -4.83 6.80
CA GLU A 46 -15.36 -3.52 6.31
C GLU A 46 -14.49 -3.60 5.07
N TYR A 47 -13.59 -4.59 4.98
CA TYR A 47 -12.79 -4.79 3.79
C TYR A 47 -13.66 -5.09 2.55
N LEU A 48 -14.69 -5.92 2.73
CA LEU A 48 -15.62 -6.28 1.66
C LEU A 48 -16.54 -5.12 1.27
N SER A 49 -17.02 -4.33 2.25
CA SER A 49 -17.89 -3.17 1.99
C SER A 49 -17.17 -2.09 1.17
N GLN A 50 -15.86 -1.91 1.37
CA GLN A 50 -15.03 -0.99 0.58
C GLN A 50 -14.86 -1.40 -0.88
N ASP A 51 -15.00 -2.69 -1.20
CA ASP A 51 -15.02 -3.15 -2.60
C ASP A 51 -16.38 -2.93 -3.23
N ASN A 52 -17.41 -3.46 -2.57
CA ASN A 52 -18.78 -3.33 -3.00
C ASN A 52 -19.70 -3.33 -1.77
N PRO A 53 -20.48 -2.27 -1.54
CA PRO A 53 -21.38 -2.16 -0.39
C PRO A 53 -22.37 -3.33 -0.27
N ALA A 54 -22.77 -3.95 -1.39
CA ALA A 54 -23.66 -5.12 -1.36
C ALA A 54 -22.99 -6.36 -0.74
N LEU A 55 -21.65 -6.49 -0.86
CA LEU A 55 -20.91 -7.63 -0.32
C LEU A 55 -20.94 -7.68 1.21
N PHE A 56 -21.09 -6.52 1.86
CA PHE A 56 -21.27 -6.45 3.31
C PHE A 56 -22.44 -7.33 3.76
N PHE A 57 -23.62 -7.13 3.16
CA PHE A 57 -24.83 -7.84 3.57
C PHE A 57 -24.82 -9.33 3.19
N THR A 58 -24.24 -9.69 2.05
CA THR A 58 -24.06 -11.09 1.68
C THR A 58 -23.10 -11.79 2.62
N TYR A 59 -22.03 -11.10 3.05
CA TYR A 59 -21.09 -11.62 4.04
C TYR A 59 -21.72 -11.78 5.42
N VAL A 60 -22.52 -10.81 5.88
CA VAL A 60 -23.27 -10.93 7.13
C VAL A 60 -24.16 -12.19 7.12
N ALA A 61 -24.84 -12.48 6.01
CA ALA A 61 -25.63 -13.70 5.88
C ALA A 61 -24.77 -14.98 5.90
N ALA A 62 -23.62 -14.99 5.23
CA ALA A 62 -22.70 -16.13 5.23
C ALA A 62 -22.10 -16.39 6.63
N VAL A 63 -21.76 -15.32 7.37
CA VAL A 63 -21.28 -15.40 8.75
C VAL A 63 -22.34 -16.03 9.67
N ASP A 64 -23.60 -15.65 9.55
CA ASP A 64 -24.68 -16.23 10.36
C ASP A 64 -24.80 -17.74 10.15
N VAL A 65 -24.80 -18.20 8.89
CA VAL A 65 -24.84 -19.64 8.56
C VAL A 65 -23.70 -20.40 9.24
N ARG A 66 -22.47 -19.88 9.16
CA ARG A 66 -21.28 -20.51 9.73
C ARG A 66 -21.22 -20.43 11.25
N TYR A 67 -21.65 -19.31 11.82
CA TYR A 67 -21.67 -19.12 13.26
C TYR A 67 -22.62 -20.11 13.94
N ASN A 68 -23.78 -20.36 13.35
CA ASN A 68 -24.71 -21.39 13.85
C ASN A 68 -24.10 -22.80 13.88
N ALA A 69 -23.21 -23.11 12.94
CA ALA A 69 -22.52 -24.41 12.89
C ALA A 69 -21.40 -24.54 13.94
N ILE A 70 -20.93 -23.43 14.51
CA ILE A 70 -19.74 -23.38 15.37
C ILE A 70 -20.08 -23.00 16.82
N LYS A 71 -21.29 -22.49 17.08
CA LYS A 71 -21.78 -22.02 18.39
C LYS A 71 -21.54 -22.98 19.56
N ASP A 72 -21.54 -24.29 19.31
CA ASP A 72 -21.39 -25.31 20.35
C ASP A 72 -19.92 -25.71 20.65
N LYS A 73 -18.93 -25.10 19.97
CA LYS A 73 -17.50 -25.38 20.17
C LYS A 73 -16.88 -24.35 21.12
N ASN A 74 -16.34 -24.80 22.25
CA ASN A 74 -15.75 -23.96 23.31
C ASN A 74 -14.52 -23.11 22.90
N ASN A 75 -14.07 -23.14 21.64
CA ASN A 75 -12.93 -22.34 21.17
C ASN A 75 -13.13 -21.93 19.70
N VAL A 76 -13.98 -20.93 19.48
CA VAL A 76 -14.31 -20.43 18.14
C VAL A 76 -13.12 -19.61 17.61
N ASN A 77 -12.50 -20.08 16.53
CA ASN A 77 -11.49 -19.31 15.81
C ASN A 77 -12.18 -18.34 14.83
N TYR A 78 -12.37 -17.09 15.26
CA TYR A 78 -13.05 -16.06 14.46
C TYR A 78 -12.34 -15.72 13.15
N THR A 79 -11.01 -15.83 13.09
CA THR A 79 -10.26 -15.63 11.83
C THR A 79 -10.63 -16.69 10.80
N LYS A 80 -10.75 -17.95 11.23
CA LYS A 80 -11.20 -19.03 10.34
C LYS A 80 -12.63 -18.80 9.86
N VAL A 81 -13.53 -18.40 10.76
CA VAL A 81 -14.93 -18.07 10.39
C VAL A 81 -14.97 -16.95 9.36
N ALA A 82 -14.19 -15.89 9.55
CA ALA A 82 -14.14 -14.75 8.65
C ALA A 82 -13.64 -15.14 7.25
N LEU A 83 -12.53 -15.88 7.18
CA LEU A 83 -11.95 -16.32 5.90
C LEU A 83 -12.88 -17.28 5.15
N GLU A 84 -13.49 -18.24 5.84
CA GLU A 84 -14.40 -19.18 5.20
C GLU A 84 -15.71 -18.50 4.77
N ALA A 85 -16.25 -17.57 5.56
CA ALA A 85 -17.43 -16.79 5.17
C ALA A 85 -17.14 -15.88 3.98
N ALA A 86 -15.94 -15.28 3.91
CA ALA A 86 -15.53 -14.49 2.76
C ALA A 86 -15.36 -15.35 1.50
N ALA A 87 -14.87 -16.59 1.64
CA ALA A 87 -14.74 -17.52 0.52
C ALA A 87 -16.08 -17.96 -0.09
N ASP A 88 -17.18 -17.95 0.70
CA ASP A 88 -18.52 -18.22 0.17
C ASP A 88 -19.08 -17.06 -0.68
N VAL A 89 -18.60 -15.85 -0.42
CA VAL A 89 -19.13 -14.62 -1.02
C VAL A 89 -18.29 -14.17 -2.21
N LEU A 90 -16.97 -14.32 -2.11
CA LEU A 90 -16.03 -13.87 -3.13
C LEU A 90 -15.78 -14.95 -4.20
N PRO A 91 -15.62 -14.57 -5.47
CA PRO A 91 -15.06 -15.46 -6.48
C PRO A 91 -13.65 -15.93 -6.07
N ALA A 92 -13.35 -17.22 -6.24
CA ALA A 92 -12.08 -17.82 -5.84
C ALA A 92 -10.86 -17.13 -6.48
N ASP A 93 -11.01 -16.63 -7.71
CA ASP A 93 -9.94 -15.98 -8.47
C ASP A 93 -9.83 -14.46 -8.25
N SER A 94 -10.71 -13.87 -7.42
CA SER A 94 -10.69 -12.43 -7.17
C SER A 94 -9.41 -11.99 -6.44
N SER A 95 -8.81 -10.88 -6.86
CA SER A 95 -7.69 -10.26 -6.13
C SER A 95 -8.05 -9.94 -4.66
N VAL A 96 -9.31 -9.59 -4.39
CA VAL A 96 -9.83 -9.26 -3.07
C VAL A 96 -9.72 -10.46 -2.11
N SER A 97 -9.98 -11.69 -2.57
CA SER A 97 -9.88 -12.87 -1.72
C SER A 97 -8.43 -13.21 -1.38
N ARG A 98 -7.50 -12.97 -2.31
CA ARG A 98 -6.06 -13.21 -2.14
C ARG A 98 -5.42 -12.23 -1.17
N LEU A 99 -5.87 -10.98 -1.17
CA LEU A 99 -5.35 -9.93 -0.27
C LEU A 99 -5.95 -9.98 1.14
N LEU A 100 -7.14 -10.56 1.32
CA LEU A 100 -7.84 -10.57 2.60
C LEU A 100 -6.98 -11.07 3.78
N PRO A 101 -6.23 -12.18 3.70
CA PRO A 101 -5.37 -12.62 4.81
C PRO A 101 -4.32 -11.58 5.20
N PHE A 102 -3.73 -10.91 4.21
CA PHE A 102 -2.73 -9.87 4.42
C PHE A 102 -3.37 -8.62 5.08
N VAL A 103 -4.53 -8.20 4.61
CA VAL A 103 -5.28 -7.07 5.19
C VAL A 103 -5.64 -7.34 6.65
N LEU A 104 -6.09 -8.56 6.98
CA LEU A 104 -6.38 -8.95 8.36
C LEU A 104 -5.13 -8.98 9.26
N GLN A 105 -3.96 -9.34 8.72
CA GLN A 105 -2.71 -9.29 9.48
C GLN A 105 -2.27 -7.85 9.76
N THR A 106 -2.42 -6.95 8.79
CA THR A 106 -2.05 -5.54 8.95
C THR A 106 -3.00 -4.75 9.86
N ARG A 107 -4.20 -5.28 10.15
CA ARG A 107 -5.25 -4.63 10.96
C ARG A 107 -5.70 -3.28 10.38
N ALA A 108 -5.61 -3.11 9.06
CA ALA A 108 -5.85 -1.84 8.36
C ALA A 108 -7.28 -1.29 8.58
N HIS A 109 -8.28 -2.15 8.81
CA HIS A 109 -9.67 -1.75 9.05
C HIS A 109 -10.04 -1.61 10.53
N SER A 110 -9.11 -1.86 11.46
CA SER A 110 -9.40 -1.70 12.88
C SER A 110 -9.84 -0.27 13.26
N PRO A 111 -9.29 0.81 12.66
CA PRO A 111 -9.78 2.17 12.91
C PRO A 111 -11.22 2.41 12.43
N SER A 112 -11.64 1.78 11.34
CA SER A 112 -13.03 1.86 10.84
C SER A 112 -14.01 1.26 11.85
N ILE A 113 -13.65 0.14 12.48
CA ILE A 113 -14.45 -0.46 13.55
C ILE A 113 -14.53 0.46 14.78
N GLU A 114 -13.41 1.09 15.13
CA GLU A 114 -13.39 2.04 16.24
C GLU A 114 -14.25 3.28 15.98
N LEU A 115 -14.29 3.77 14.74
CA LEU A 115 -15.21 4.84 14.34
C LEU A 115 -16.68 4.49 14.62
N PHE A 116 -17.08 3.25 14.31
CA PHE A 116 -18.43 2.78 14.62
C PHE A 116 -18.68 2.63 16.14
N ASN A 117 -17.69 2.18 16.90
CA ASN A 117 -17.80 2.13 18.36
C ASN A 117 -18.08 3.52 18.95
N GLN A 118 -17.37 4.54 18.48
CA GLN A 118 -17.56 5.93 18.92
C GLN A 118 -18.93 6.48 18.48
N THR A 119 -19.35 6.17 17.26
CA THR A 119 -20.67 6.54 16.76
C THR A 119 -21.80 5.91 17.58
N CYS A 120 -21.64 4.64 17.98
CA CYS A 120 -22.58 3.95 18.85
C CYS A 120 -22.64 4.57 20.26
N ALA A 121 -21.50 4.96 20.82
CA ALA A 121 -21.43 5.63 22.11
C ALA A 121 -22.15 6.99 22.11
N ALA A 122 -22.17 7.67 20.97
CA ALA A 122 -22.89 8.92 20.74
C ALA A 122 -24.28 8.71 20.07
N SER A 123 -24.88 7.53 20.24
CA SER A 123 -26.26 7.24 19.79
C SER A 123 -27.25 8.27 20.36
N GLY A 124 -28.18 8.74 19.52
CA GLY A 124 -29.07 9.87 19.85
C GLY A 124 -28.57 11.23 19.33
N GLN A 125 -27.27 11.39 19.08
CA GLN A 125 -26.70 12.57 18.42
C GLN A 125 -26.35 12.30 16.95
N HIS A 126 -26.05 11.04 16.61
CA HIS A 126 -25.72 10.58 15.25
C HIS A 126 -26.86 9.78 14.59
N ASP A 127 -28.11 10.20 14.75
CA ASP A 127 -29.28 9.49 14.20
C ASP A 127 -29.53 9.79 12.71
N PHE A 128 -28.57 10.42 12.04
CA PHE A 128 -28.58 10.69 10.60
C PHE A 128 -27.62 9.75 9.86
N GLN A 129 -27.83 9.59 8.55
CA GLN A 129 -26.97 8.78 7.68
C GLN A 129 -25.56 9.40 7.58
N LEU A 130 -24.54 8.58 7.81
CA LEU A 130 -23.14 8.94 7.67
C LEU A 130 -22.58 8.37 6.35
N PRO A 131 -21.57 9.03 5.74
CA PRO A 131 -20.94 8.52 4.52
C PRO A 131 -20.29 7.13 4.65
N VAL A 132 -19.95 6.74 5.88
CA VAL A 132 -19.32 5.45 6.20
C VAL A 132 -20.36 4.35 6.47
N ASP A 133 -21.65 4.67 6.49
CA ASP A 133 -22.69 3.72 6.85
C ASP A 133 -22.90 2.63 5.82
N HIS A 134 -23.21 1.42 6.31
CA HIS A 134 -23.62 0.30 5.48
C HIS A 134 -25.11 0.39 5.19
N GLU A 135 -25.46 1.00 4.07
CA GLU A 135 -26.83 1.09 3.57
C GLU A 135 -27.18 -0.13 2.71
N TYR A 136 -28.33 -0.76 2.99
CA TYR A 136 -28.81 -1.88 2.21
C TYR A 136 -29.15 -1.44 0.77
N PRO A 137 -28.59 -2.07 -0.27
CA PRO A 137 -28.83 -1.64 -1.64
C PRO A 137 -30.30 -1.87 -2.02
N SER A 138 -31.00 -0.78 -2.35
CA SER A 138 -32.37 -0.81 -2.85
C SER A 138 -32.44 -0.20 -4.25
N SER A 139 -33.06 -0.91 -5.19
CA SER A 139 -33.32 -0.42 -6.55
C SER A 139 -34.62 0.38 -6.66
N ASN A 140 -35.37 0.50 -5.57
CA ASN A 140 -36.68 1.12 -5.55
C ASN A 140 -36.57 2.62 -5.26
N THR A 141 -37.01 3.47 -6.18
CA THR A 141 -36.99 4.94 -6.02
C THR A 141 -37.88 5.44 -4.88
N ALA A 142 -38.87 4.64 -4.43
CA ALA A 142 -39.68 4.95 -3.24
C ALA A 142 -38.85 4.87 -1.94
N ALA A 143 -37.75 4.11 -1.98
CA ALA A 143 -36.77 4.06 -0.91
C ALA A 143 -35.85 5.28 -0.91
N ALA A 144 -36.29 6.46 -1.33
CA ALA A 144 -35.59 7.73 -1.08
C ALA A 144 -36.38 8.61 -0.09
N THR A 145 -37.65 8.28 0.13
CA THR A 145 -38.59 9.02 0.98
C THR A 145 -39.06 8.18 2.17
N ALA A 146 -38.51 6.98 2.32
CA ALA A 146 -38.85 6.06 3.38
C ALA A 146 -38.19 6.47 4.72
N PRO A 147 -38.73 6.04 5.87
CA PRO A 147 -38.06 6.27 7.15
C PRO A 147 -36.71 5.53 7.22
N HIS A 148 -35.72 6.17 7.84
CA HIS A 148 -34.42 5.56 8.13
C HIS A 148 -34.51 4.66 9.37
N VAL A 149 -33.94 3.47 9.25
CA VAL A 149 -33.81 2.49 10.34
C VAL A 149 -32.33 2.15 10.47
N ILE A 150 -31.70 2.67 11.53
CA ILE A 150 -30.30 2.42 11.86
C ILE A 150 -30.25 1.35 12.95
N VAL A 151 -29.64 0.21 12.66
CA VAL A 151 -29.47 -0.89 13.62
C VAL A 151 -28.01 -0.96 14.06
N TYR A 152 -27.77 -0.69 15.34
CA TYR A 152 -26.51 -0.97 16.00
C TYR A 152 -26.51 -2.42 16.46
N GLY A 153 -25.57 -3.23 15.98
CA GLY A 153 -25.56 -4.65 16.31
C GLY A 153 -24.21 -5.32 16.21
N ALA A 154 -24.04 -6.33 17.05
CA ALA A 154 -22.99 -7.32 16.93
C ALA A 154 -23.40 -8.36 15.85
N LEU A 155 -22.60 -8.51 14.79
CA LEU A 155 -22.96 -9.35 13.62
C LEU A 155 -23.26 -10.81 13.98
N THR A 156 -22.64 -11.35 15.03
CA THR A 156 -22.83 -12.75 15.46
C THR A 156 -23.96 -12.92 16.48
N SER A 157 -24.62 -11.84 16.91
CA SER A 157 -25.65 -11.91 17.94
C SER A 157 -26.98 -12.45 17.40
N PRO A 158 -27.66 -13.36 18.12
CA PRO A 158 -29.02 -13.80 17.78
C PRO A 158 -30.04 -12.66 17.71
N SER A 159 -29.86 -11.61 18.53
CA SER A 159 -30.76 -10.44 18.54
C SER A 159 -30.62 -9.64 17.25
N PHE A 160 -29.38 -9.39 16.81
CA PHE A 160 -29.11 -8.70 15.55
C PHE A 160 -29.72 -9.45 14.36
N ARG A 161 -29.55 -10.78 14.32
CA ARG A 161 -30.16 -11.62 13.28
C ARG A 161 -31.67 -11.46 13.19
N ALA A 162 -32.37 -11.45 14.32
CA ALA A 162 -33.83 -11.29 14.35
C ALA A 162 -34.27 -9.93 13.77
N PHE A 163 -33.53 -8.86 14.06
CA PHE A 163 -33.75 -7.56 13.44
C PHE A 163 -33.43 -7.58 11.95
N HIS A 164 -32.29 -8.15 11.57
CA HIS A 164 -31.83 -8.24 10.19
C HIS A 164 -32.84 -8.98 9.28
N SER A 165 -33.33 -10.14 9.73
CA SER A 165 -34.34 -10.91 8.98
C SER A 165 -35.69 -10.19 8.83
N THR A 166 -36.00 -9.28 9.75
CA THR A 166 -37.25 -8.48 9.71
C THR A 166 -37.11 -7.27 8.79
N PHE A 167 -35.98 -6.57 8.81
CA PHE A 167 -35.80 -5.32 8.07
C PHE A 167 -35.34 -5.49 6.62
N VAL A 168 -34.60 -6.57 6.29
CA VAL A 168 -34.18 -6.81 4.90
C VAL A 168 -35.37 -6.89 3.93
N PRO A 169 -36.45 -7.66 4.19
CA PRO A 169 -37.63 -7.67 3.31
C PRO A 169 -38.32 -6.30 3.20
N LEU A 170 -38.30 -5.51 4.27
CA LEU A 170 -38.86 -4.15 4.28
C LEU A 170 -38.01 -3.19 3.43
N ALA A 171 -36.69 -3.32 3.47
CA ALA A 171 -35.77 -2.55 2.65
C ALA A 171 -35.90 -2.90 1.16
N VAL A 172 -36.03 -4.19 0.82
CA VAL A 172 -36.27 -4.68 -0.55
C VAL A 172 -37.60 -4.14 -1.10
N THR A 173 -38.65 -4.09 -0.28
CA THR A 173 -39.94 -3.49 -0.67
C THR A 173 -39.92 -1.96 -0.72
N GLY A 174 -38.81 -1.32 -0.33
CA GLY A 174 -38.64 0.13 -0.31
C GLY A 174 -39.44 0.84 0.79
N LYS A 175 -39.82 0.12 1.84
CA LYS A 175 -40.58 0.68 2.98
C LYS A 175 -39.70 1.35 4.03
N VAL A 176 -38.42 1.01 4.07
CA VAL A 176 -37.43 1.56 5.02
C VAL A 176 -36.08 1.70 4.32
N HIS A 177 -35.31 2.72 4.72
CA HIS A 177 -33.86 2.75 4.47
C HIS A 177 -33.17 2.01 5.60
N TYR A 178 -32.63 0.83 5.30
CA TYR A 178 -32.02 -0.02 6.31
C TYR A 178 -30.50 0.19 6.34
N ILE A 179 -30.01 0.65 7.49
CA ILE A 179 -28.60 0.92 7.75
C ILE A 179 -28.13 0.04 8.91
N VAL A 180 -26.94 -0.55 8.76
CA VAL A 180 -26.30 -1.34 9.81
C VAL A 180 -25.02 -0.66 10.27
N ARG A 181 -24.87 -0.50 11.59
CA ARG A 181 -23.65 -0.03 12.24
C ARG A 181 -23.14 -1.08 13.22
N HIS A 182 -21.82 -1.21 13.31
CA HIS A 182 -21.22 -2.07 14.31
C HIS A 182 -21.47 -1.53 15.72
N ALA A 183 -21.80 -2.44 16.63
CA ALA A 183 -21.88 -2.14 18.06
C ALA A 183 -20.64 -2.68 18.79
N PRO A 184 -20.16 -2.01 19.86
CA PRO A 184 -19.08 -2.52 20.69
C PRO A 184 -19.40 -3.90 21.29
N THR A 185 -18.42 -4.81 21.29
CA THR A 185 -18.57 -6.20 21.77
C THR A 185 -17.42 -6.58 22.69
N ASP A 186 -17.51 -6.20 23.96
CA ASP A 186 -16.51 -6.47 25.01
C ASP A 186 -15.06 -6.26 24.55
N ASN A 187 -14.78 -5.02 24.14
CA ASN A 187 -13.49 -4.59 23.62
C ASN A 187 -12.41 -4.67 24.73
N THR A 188 -11.64 -5.75 24.72
CA THR A 188 -10.66 -6.07 25.77
C THR A 188 -9.26 -6.34 25.22
N LEU A 189 -9.13 -6.56 23.91
CA LEU A 189 -7.87 -6.96 23.30
C LEU A 189 -7.08 -5.73 22.81
N PRO A 190 -5.78 -5.59 23.15
CA PRO A 190 -4.95 -4.55 22.57
C PRO A 190 -4.74 -4.82 21.07
N VAL A 191 -4.80 -3.76 20.24
CA VAL A 191 -4.53 -3.88 18.81
C VAL A 191 -3.06 -3.62 18.56
N LEU A 192 -2.35 -4.64 18.07
CA LEU A 192 -1.01 -4.49 17.55
C LEU A 192 -1.09 -3.86 16.17
N VAL A 193 -0.38 -2.75 15.98
CA VAL A 193 -0.30 -2.07 14.68
C VAL A 193 0.88 -2.58 13.88
N HIS A 194 0.80 -2.45 12.57
CA HIS A 194 1.87 -2.81 11.63
C HIS A 194 2.16 -1.63 10.70
N GLY A 195 3.16 -1.75 9.83
CA GLY A 195 3.52 -0.70 8.87
C GLY A 195 4.50 0.35 9.43
N TYR A 196 5.18 0.06 10.54
CA TYR A 196 6.27 0.88 11.07
C TYR A 196 7.62 0.15 10.95
N GLY A 197 8.69 0.92 10.76
CA GLY A 197 10.07 0.44 10.85
C GLY A 197 10.65 0.75 12.23
N VAL A 198 11.47 -0.17 12.77
CA VAL A 198 12.25 0.07 13.98
C VAL A 198 13.71 0.13 13.58
N THR A 199 14.36 1.26 13.86
CA THR A 199 15.80 1.42 13.63
C THR A 199 16.53 1.48 14.97
N LEU A 200 17.61 0.71 15.08
CA LEU A 200 18.53 0.78 16.21
C LEU A 200 19.82 1.42 15.71
N HIS A 201 19.97 2.71 15.98
CA HIS A 201 21.16 3.45 15.56
C HIS A 201 22.28 3.22 16.57
N VAL A 202 23.48 2.93 16.06
CA VAL A 202 24.69 2.88 16.88
C VAL A 202 25.09 4.32 17.22
N LYS A 203 24.91 4.72 18.48
CA LYS A 203 25.20 6.09 18.93
C LYS A 203 26.70 6.41 19.00
N ASN A 204 27.55 5.40 19.18
CA ASN A 204 29.00 5.58 19.18
C ASN A 204 29.58 5.12 17.82
N MET A 205 29.74 6.08 16.90
CA MET A 205 30.25 5.84 15.54
C MET A 205 31.78 5.97 15.43
N GLU A 206 32.49 6.14 16.54
CA GLU A 206 33.92 6.46 16.57
C GLU A 206 34.85 5.28 16.20
N TYR A 207 34.30 4.14 15.78
CA TYR A 207 35.11 2.97 15.43
C TYR A 207 35.38 2.89 13.93
N LYS A 208 36.67 3.10 13.61
CA LYS A 208 37.42 2.73 12.39
C LYS A 208 37.35 3.69 11.20
N SER A 209 38.19 4.72 11.24
CA SER A 209 38.96 5.11 10.06
C SER A 209 40.28 4.33 10.08
N PHE A 210 40.29 3.09 9.59
CA PHE A 210 41.55 2.50 9.15
C PHE A 210 41.80 3.08 7.75
N ASP A 211 42.87 3.83 7.65
CA ASP A 211 43.38 4.45 6.44
C ASP A 211 43.82 3.34 5.47
N ASP A 212 43.06 3.14 4.37
CA ASP A 212 43.33 2.14 3.32
C ASP A 212 44.59 2.44 2.47
N SER A 213 45.40 3.41 2.87
CA SER A 213 46.61 3.79 2.14
C SER A 213 47.83 2.90 2.43
N LYS A 214 47.69 1.57 2.52
CA LYS A 214 48.86 0.65 2.37
C LYS A 214 48.48 -0.70 1.79
N ALA A 215 48.79 -0.89 0.50
CA ALA A 215 49.74 -1.92 0.04
C ALA A 215 49.97 -1.88 -1.48
N THR A 216 50.81 -0.96 -1.96
CA THR A 216 51.62 -1.23 -3.15
C THR A 216 52.89 -1.97 -2.74
N SER A 217 52.93 -3.30 -2.86
CA SER A 217 54.19 -4.04 -3.07
C SER A 217 53.96 -5.50 -3.52
N SER A 218 54.42 -5.80 -4.73
CA SER A 218 54.57 -7.11 -5.37
C SER A 218 55.24 -8.19 -4.50
N HIS A 219 54.70 -9.42 -4.46
CA HIS A 219 55.33 -10.63 -5.02
C HIS A 219 54.49 -11.92 -4.89
N ASN A 220 54.74 -12.86 -5.82
CA ASN A 220 54.12 -14.16 -6.01
C ASN A 220 54.26 -15.17 -4.84
N SER A 221 53.26 -16.06 -4.79
CA SER A 221 53.27 -17.49 -4.38
C SER A 221 52.82 -17.88 -2.98
N THR A 222 51.92 -18.87 -3.00
CA THR A 222 51.55 -19.89 -2.00
C THR A 222 50.58 -19.49 -0.88
N ALA A 223 49.52 -20.29 -0.82
CA ALA A 223 48.33 -20.18 0.01
C ALA A 223 48.62 -20.20 1.52
N THR A 224 47.82 -19.41 2.25
CA THR A 224 47.16 -19.83 3.48
C THR A 224 45.80 -19.16 3.54
N GLU A 225 44.80 -19.94 3.94
CA GLU A 225 43.47 -19.50 4.37
C GLU A 225 43.60 -18.48 5.51
N ASP A 226 42.58 -17.63 5.66
CA ASP A 226 42.46 -16.52 6.63
C ASP A 226 42.98 -15.17 6.14
N ASP A 227 42.16 -14.47 5.35
CA ASP A 227 41.93 -13.02 5.48
C ASP A 227 40.74 -12.65 4.57
N ILE A 228 39.51 -12.79 5.10
CA ILE A 228 38.30 -12.19 4.52
C ILE A 228 37.98 -10.99 5.40
N ASP A 229 38.51 -9.82 5.06
CA ASP A 229 38.07 -8.56 5.67
C ASP A 229 38.09 -7.41 4.65
N ALA A 230 37.58 -7.71 3.46
CA ALA A 230 37.04 -6.73 2.53
C ALA A 230 35.54 -7.01 2.36
N ASP A 231 34.76 -5.94 2.20
CA ASP A 231 33.36 -5.93 1.77
C ASP A 231 32.29 -6.03 2.88
N GLN A 232 32.05 -4.90 3.55
CA GLN A 232 30.87 -4.70 4.42
C GLN A 232 29.53 -4.80 3.65
N ASP A 233 29.53 -4.53 2.34
CA ASP A 233 28.35 -4.71 1.49
C ASP A 233 28.15 -6.20 1.10
N GLU A 234 29.23 -6.95 0.88
CA GLU A 234 29.19 -8.41 0.73
C GLU A 234 28.83 -9.09 2.05
N PHE A 235 29.20 -8.52 3.20
CA PHE A 235 28.81 -9.02 4.52
C PHE A 235 27.28 -8.99 4.72
N VAL A 236 26.58 -7.94 4.31
CA VAL A 236 25.11 -7.87 4.44
C VAL A 236 24.42 -8.85 3.49
N VAL A 237 24.87 -8.91 2.23
CA VAL A 237 24.31 -9.84 1.22
C VAL A 237 24.59 -11.29 1.60
N SER A 238 25.81 -11.63 2.04
CA SER A 238 26.17 -12.97 2.49
C SER A 238 25.42 -13.37 3.77
N VAL A 239 25.19 -12.45 4.71
CA VAL A 239 24.36 -12.69 5.91
C VAL A 239 22.89 -12.89 5.54
N LEU A 240 22.35 -12.16 4.55
CA LEU A 240 20.99 -12.33 4.05
C LEU A 240 20.81 -13.65 3.29
N MET A 241 21.75 -13.99 2.42
CA MET A 241 21.79 -15.28 1.70
C MET A 241 21.88 -16.48 2.65
N LYS A 242 22.55 -16.30 3.80
CA LYS A 242 22.71 -17.36 4.80
C LYS A 242 21.49 -17.53 5.71
N LYS A 243 20.60 -16.53 5.78
CA LYS A 243 19.42 -16.53 6.66
C LYS A 243 18.14 -16.99 5.99
N ASN A 244 18.02 -16.86 4.66
CA ASN A 244 16.83 -17.27 3.94
C ASN A 244 17.18 -17.80 2.53
N ASP A 245 16.93 -19.09 2.31
CA ASP A 245 17.30 -19.80 1.08
C ASP A 245 16.55 -19.26 -0.16
N GLU A 246 15.30 -18.80 -0.01
CA GLU A 246 14.51 -18.22 -1.11
C GLU A 246 15.06 -16.84 -1.53
N VAL A 247 15.41 -16.02 -0.55
CA VAL A 247 16.03 -14.70 -0.78
C VAL A 247 17.43 -14.86 -1.37
N ALA A 248 18.15 -15.89 -0.98
CA ALA A 248 19.46 -16.22 -1.53
C ALA A 248 19.38 -16.60 -3.02
N GLN A 249 18.36 -17.37 -3.41
CA GLN A 249 18.16 -17.77 -4.80
C GLN A 249 17.79 -16.58 -5.69
N ALA A 250 16.87 -15.72 -5.23
CA ALA A 250 16.48 -14.51 -5.96
C ALA A 250 17.65 -13.51 -6.11
N LEU A 251 18.47 -13.35 -5.07
CA LEU A 251 19.68 -12.51 -5.15
C LEU A 251 20.74 -13.09 -6.08
N ARG A 252 20.92 -14.41 -6.12
CA ARG A 252 21.85 -15.07 -7.04
C ARG A 252 21.42 -14.92 -8.50
N GLU A 253 20.13 -15.09 -8.79
CA GLU A 253 19.57 -14.91 -10.13
C GLU A 253 19.67 -13.44 -10.60
N TYR A 254 19.49 -12.49 -9.67
CA TYR A 254 19.71 -11.06 -9.93
C TYR A 254 21.19 -10.72 -10.22
N LEU A 255 22.13 -11.33 -9.48
CA LEU A 255 23.58 -11.13 -9.68
C LEU A 255 24.07 -11.75 -11.00
N ASP A 256 23.60 -12.94 -11.36
CA ASP A 256 23.92 -13.63 -12.61
C ASP A 256 23.43 -12.84 -13.84
N GLY A 257 22.27 -12.19 -13.72
CA GLY A 257 21.75 -11.27 -14.74
C GLY A 257 22.60 -10.01 -14.96
N PHE A 258 23.44 -9.63 -13.99
CA PHE A 258 24.33 -8.47 -14.10
C PHE A 258 25.68 -8.84 -14.74
N GLU A 259 26.21 -10.04 -14.46
CA GLU A 259 27.43 -10.57 -15.09
C GLU A 259 27.22 -11.00 -16.55
N GLY A 260 26.00 -11.40 -16.92
CA GLY A 260 25.64 -11.73 -18.31
C GLY A 260 25.56 -10.54 -19.26
N ALA A 261 25.56 -9.31 -18.75
CA ALA A 261 25.61 -8.07 -19.52
C ALA A 261 27.06 -7.57 -19.67
N HIS A 262 27.99 -8.44 -20.05
CA HIS A 262 29.25 -8.00 -20.62
C HIS A 262 28.94 -7.45 -22.03
N GLY A 263 28.61 -6.16 -22.06
CA GLY A 263 28.48 -5.40 -23.30
C GLY A 263 29.76 -5.60 -24.11
N THR A 264 29.59 -5.98 -25.37
CA THR A 264 30.61 -5.74 -26.39
C THR A 264 30.75 -4.23 -26.52
N ASP A 265 31.74 -3.67 -25.83
CA ASP A 265 32.09 -2.25 -25.78
C ASP A 265 32.59 -1.73 -27.13
N ASP A 266 31.72 -1.54 -28.11
CA ASP A 266 32.12 -0.86 -29.35
C ASP A 266 31.25 0.32 -29.79
N ASP A 267 30.12 0.65 -29.13
CA ASP A 267 29.33 1.85 -29.52
C ASP A 267 28.47 2.44 -28.37
N GLU A 268 29.07 3.11 -27.37
CA GLU A 268 28.35 4.10 -26.53
C GLU A 268 29.28 5.26 -26.10
N ASP A 269 29.80 6.01 -27.06
CA ASP A 269 30.29 7.38 -26.83
C ASP A 269 29.08 8.31 -26.54
N ALA A 270 28.57 8.31 -25.30
CA ALA A 270 27.90 9.45 -24.64
C ALA A 270 27.23 9.07 -23.30
N LYS A 271 28.01 8.65 -22.30
CA LYS A 271 27.61 8.85 -20.90
C LYS A 271 28.71 9.63 -20.18
N ASP A 272 28.36 10.86 -19.83
CA ASP A 272 29.13 11.80 -19.03
C ASP A 272 29.71 11.12 -17.78
N VAL A 273 31.03 10.97 -17.74
CA VAL A 273 31.82 10.25 -16.73
C VAL A 273 32.02 11.09 -15.43
N THR A 274 31.26 12.17 -15.23
CA THR A 274 31.59 13.16 -14.17
C THR A 274 30.60 13.32 -13.03
N THR A 275 29.60 12.44 -12.88
CA THR A 275 28.76 12.42 -11.67
C THR A 275 28.96 11.13 -10.89
N PRO A 276 29.30 11.17 -9.58
CA PRO A 276 29.33 9.96 -8.77
C PRO A 276 27.94 9.30 -8.87
N ALA A 277 27.91 8.04 -9.31
CA ALA A 277 26.68 7.29 -9.52
C ALA A 277 25.95 7.15 -8.19
N ARG A 278 25.09 8.11 -7.89
CA ARG A 278 24.22 8.07 -6.72
C ARG A 278 23.22 6.96 -7.02
N LEU A 279 23.41 5.82 -6.37
CA LEU A 279 22.51 4.68 -6.49
C LEU A 279 21.16 5.07 -5.88
N TYR A 280 20.13 5.11 -6.70
CA TYR A 280 18.76 5.35 -6.26
C TYR A 280 17.98 4.04 -6.38
N ASN A 281 17.41 3.59 -5.26
CA ASN A 281 16.44 2.50 -5.29
C ASN A 281 15.14 3.02 -5.88
N ARG A 282 14.77 2.55 -7.07
CA ARG A 282 13.50 2.89 -7.72
C ARG A 282 12.66 1.63 -7.85
N ILE A 283 11.46 1.66 -7.28
CA ILE A 283 10.49 0.59 -7.45
C ILE A 283 9.43 1.07 -8.43
N VAL A 284 9.01 0.17 -9.31
CA VAL A 284 8.01 0.45 -10.34
C VAL A 284 6.94 -0.62 -10.26
N VAL A 285 5.69 -0.20 -10.07
CA VAL A 285 4.51 -1.08 -10.05
C VAL A 285 3.70 -0.81 -11.31
N ASN A 286 3.64 -1.78 -12.23
CA ASN A 286 2.90 -1.66 -13.50
C ASN A 286 3.18 -0.37 -14.29
N GLY A 287 4.43 0.11 -14.26
CA GLY A 287 4.86 1.35 -14.93
C GLY A 287 4.76 2.62 -14.06
N LEU A 288 4.12 2.55 -12.89
CA LEU A 288 4.06 3.64 -11.92
C LEU A 288 5.29 3.61 -11.01
N PRO A 289 6.17 4.62 -11.04
CA PRO A 289 7.28 4.69 -10.10
C PRO A 289 6.75 5.01 -8.70
N VAL A 290 7.27 4.29 -7.72
CA VAL A 290 6.97 4.49 -6.29
C VAL A 290 8.29 4.79 -5.58
N ASP A 291 8.35 5.94 -4.92
CA ASP A 291 9.49 6.34 -4.11
C ASP A 291 9.20 6.08 -2.64
N PHE A 292 9.97 5.17 -2.04
CA PHE A 292 9.86 4.86 -0.61
C PHE A 292 10.64 5.83 0.29
N ASN A 293 11.51 6.66 -0.29
CA ASN A 293 12.27 7.67 0.45
C ASN A 293 11.52 9.02 0.52
N GLU A 294 10.37 9.13 -0.16
CA GLU A 294 9.54 10.30 -0.05
C GLU A 294 9.07 10.46 1.40
N TYR A 295 9.21 11.67 1.96
CA TYR A 295 8.87 11.95 3.36
C TYR A 295 7.39 11.64 3.70
N GLY A 296 6.52 11.58 2.69
CA GLY A 296 5.11 11.21 2.81
C GLY A 296 4.79 9.75 2.49
N PHE A 297 5.79 8.88 2.26
CA PHE A 297 5.52 7.48 1.92
C PHE A 297 4.81 6.77 3.07
N ASN A 298 3.63 6.24 2.77
CA ASN A 298 2.81 5.50 3.71
C ASN A 298 2.51 4.10 3.14
N ALA A 299 2.89 3.07 3.89
CA ALA A 299 2.69 1.67 3.50
C ALA A 299 1.21 1.33 3.25
N PHE A 300 0.28 1.96 3.98
CA PHE A 300 -1.15 1.73 3.80
C PHE A 300 -1.72 2.43 2.56
N ASP A 301 -1.19 3.61 2.20
CA ASP A 301 -1.58 4.29 0.95
C ASP A 301 -1.05 3.53 -0.26
N PHE A 302 0.18 2.98 -0.14
CA PHE A 302 0.72 2.07 -1.13
C PHE A 302 -0.12 0.79 -1.26
N LEU A 303 -0.54 0.17 -0.15
CA LEU A 303 -1.43 -0.98 -0.16
C LEU A 303 -2.77 -0.67 -0.84
N LYS A 304 -3.33 0.51 -0.58
CA LYS A 304 -4.58 0.97 -1.21
C LYS A 304 -4.41 1.14 -2.72
N SER A 305 -3.28 1.71 -3.15
CA SER A 305 -2.91 1.82 -4.56
C SER A 305 -2.79 0.45 -5.22
N LEU A 306 -2.11 -0.51 -4.58
CA LEU A 306 -2.00 -1.89 -5.04
C LEU A 306 -3.35 -2.59 -5.15
N ASN A 307 -4.25 -2.40 -4.18
CA ASN A 307 -5.59 -2.97 -4.22
C ASN A 307 -6.40 -2.39 -5.40
N GLY A 308 -6.29 -1.08 -5.64
CA GLY A 308 -6.89 -0.44 -6.81
C GLY A 308 -6.38 -1.02 -8.13
N GLU A 309 -5.06 -1.18 -8.24
CA GLU A 309 -4.41 -1.73 -9.44
C GLU A 309 -4.79 -3.19 -9.69
N LEU A 310 -4.89 -4.00 -8.64
CA LEU A 310 -5.32 -5.40 -8.76
C LEU A 310 -6.79 -5.53 -9.19
N ARG A 311 -7.66 -4.63 -8.72
CA ARG A 311 -9.06 -4.56 -9.19
C ARG A 311 -9.12 -4.17 -10.67
N LEU A 312 -8.30 -3.20 -11.08
CA LEU A 312 -8.17 -2.85 -12.49
C LEU A 312 -7.69 -4.05 -13.30
N ALA A 313 -6.71 -4.80 -12.82
CA ALA A 313 -6.22 -6.02 -13.47
C ALA A 313 -7.32 -7.08 -13.61
N ASP A 314 -8.14 -7.30 -12.57
CA ASP A 314 -9.26 -8.24 -12.63
C ASP A 314 -10.34 -7.79 -13.62
N THR A 315 -10.66 -6.49 -13.67
CA THR A 315 -11.63 -5.98 -14.65
C THR A 315 -11.09 -6.06 -16.06
N LEU A 316 -9.81 -5.75 -16.26
CA LEU A 316 -9.16 -5.85 -17.56
C LEU A 316 -9.09 -7.31 -18.03
N ALA A 317 -8.80 -8.26 -17.14
CA ALA A 317 -8.78 -9.68 -17.46
C ALA A 317 -10.15 -10.19 -17.94
N LYS A 318 -11.26 -9.64 -17.42
CA LYS A 318 -12.61 -9.94 -17.89
C LYS A 318 -12.92 -9.36 -19.27
N LEU A 319 -12.34 -8.21 -19.61
CA LEU A 319 -12.60 -7.48 -20.85
C LEU A 319 -11.67 -7.90 -22.00
N ASP A 320 -10.39 -8.10 -21.71
CA ASP A 320 -9.36 -8.53 -22.65
C ASP A 320 -8.59 -9.75 -22.10
N PRO A 321 -9.14 -10.96 -22.28
CA PRO A 321 -8.48 -12.19 -21.87
C PRO A 321 -7.23 -12.49 -22.70
N THR A 322 -6.99 -11.79 -23.82
CA THR A 322 -5.81 -11.98 -24.69
C THR A 322 -4.60 -11.13 -24.26
N GLY A 323 -4.79 -10.17 -23.33
CA GLY A 323 -3.72 -9.38 -22.73
C GLY A 323 -3.10 -8.31 -23.64
N SER A 324 -3.70 -8.07 -24.82
CA SER A 324 -3.24 -7.08 -25.80
C SER A 324 -3.22 -5.65 -25.24
N ILE A 325 -4.23 -5.29 -24.44
CA ILE A 325 -4.37 -3.96 -23.83
C ILE A 325 -3.31 -3.76 -22.75
N LYS A 326 -3.01 -4.79 -21.95
CA LYS A 326 -1.98 -4.72 -20.90
C LYS A 326 -0.60 -4.42 -21.49
N ALA A 327 -0.27 -5.02 -22.64
CA ALA A 327 0.97 -4.74 -23.36
C ALA A 327 1.03 -3.31 -23.92
N ALA A 328 -0.10 -2.77 -24.39
CA ALA A 328 -0.20 -1.41 -24.91
C ALA A 328 -0.15 -0.33 -23.81
N MET A 329 -0.62 -0.62 -22.59
CA MET A 329 -0.60 0.34 -21.48
C MET A 329 0.83 0.64 -20.99
N GLY A 330 1.74 -0.33 -21.04
CA GLY A 330 3.13 -0.13 -20.63
C GLY A 330 3.92 0.84 -21.52
N SER A 331 3.45 1.10 -22.74
CA SER A 331 4.07 2.05 -23.67
C SER A 331 3.45 3.45 -23.62
N LEU A 332 2.37 3.64 -22.86
CA LEU A 332 1.67 4.91 -22.76
C LEU A 332 2.41 5.86 -21.81
N SER A 333 3.36 6.63 -22.34
CA SER A 333 4.01 7.71 -21.61
C SER A 333 3.00 8.84 -21.34
N SER A 334 2.64 9.06 -20.08
CA SER A 334 1.94 10.28 -19.66
C SER A 334 2.95 11.42 -19.51
N ALA A 335 3.61 11.81 -20.61
CA ALA A 335 4.27 13.11 -20.60
C ALA A 335 3.17 14.17 -20.41
N PRO A 336 3.28 15.09 -19.43
CA PRO A 336 2.36 16.20 -19.35
C PRO A 336 2.50 16.98 -20.65
N SER A 337 1.50 16.86 -21.52
CA SER A 337 1.40 17.73 -22.68
C SER A 337 0.94 19.08 -22.15
N ASP A 338 1.81 20.09 -22.20
CA ASP A 338 1.40 21.47 -21.94
C ASP A 338 0.29 21.83 -22.95
N VAL A 339 -0.95 21.82 -22.47
CA VAL A 339 -2.09 22.23 -23.29
C VAL A 339 -2.09 23.75 -23.34
N ARG A 340 -1.84 24.30 -24.53
CA ARG A 340 -1.91 25.74 -24.75
C ARG A 340 -3.35 26.15 -25.02
N ILE A 341 -3.83 27.11 -24.25
CA ILE A 341 -5.17 27.69 -24.41
C ILE A 341 -5.02 29.06 -25.06
N SER A 342 -5.79 29.33 -26.12
CA SER A 342 -5.85 30.66 -26.73
C SER A 342 -6.80 31.54 -25.92
N LEU A 343 -6.26 32.59 -25.30
CA LEU A 343 -7.01 33.52 -24.45
C LEU A 343 -7.44 34.80 -25.19
N ARG A 344 -7.11 34.94 -26.47
CA ARG A 344 -7.48 36.11 -27.28
C ARG A 344 -8.95 36.03 -27.67
N GLY A 345 -9.74 37.01 -27.22
CA GLY A 345 -11.14 37.16 -27.59
C GLY A 345 -11.33 37.66 -29.04
N PRO A 346 -12.52 37.48 -29.64
CA PRO A 346 -12.91 38.16 -30.87
C PRO A 346 -12.86 39.68 -30.69
N VAL A 347 -12.68 40.44 -31.78
CA VAL A 347 -12.65 41.92 -31.76
C VAL A 347 -13.92 42.53 -31.13
N ASP A 348 -15.05 41.80 -31.19
CA ASP A 348 -16.36 42.20 -30.65
C ASP A 348 -16.74 41.48 -29.33
N GLY A 349 -15.79 40.80 -28.66
CA GLY A 349 -16.04 40.05 -27.42
C GLY A 349 -15.48 40.73 -26.16
N ASP A 350 -15.69 40.11 -24.99
CA ASP A 350 -15.06 40.52 -23.73
C ASP A 350 -13.55 40.30 -23.83
N ALA A 351 -12.80 41.40 -24.03
CA ALA A 351 -11.35 41.38 -24.10
C ALA A 351 -10.74 41.60 -22.71
N PRO A 352 -9.61 40.93 -22.38
CA PRO A 352 -8.89 41.22 -21.16
C PRO A 352 -8.39 42.67 -21.14
N LEU A 353 -8.52 43.33 -19.98
CA LEU A 353 -7.98 44.66 -19.77
C LEU A 353 -6.47 44.55 -19.51
N TYR A 354 -5.65 44.99 -20.46
CA TYR A 354 -4.21 45.01 -20.30
C TYR A 354 -3.76 46.20 -19.45
N LEU A 355 -3.00 45.93 -18.39
CA LEU A 355 -2.39 46.96 -17.55
C LEU A 355 -1.05 47.45 -18.09
N ASN A 356 -0.30 46.59 -18.78
CA ASN A 356 1.04 46.87 -19.28
C ASN A 356 1.07 46.69 -20.80
N SER A 357 1.82 47.55 -21.49
CA SER A 357 2.08 47.47 -22.93
C SER A 357 3.57 47.69 -23.21
N ILE A 358 4.34 46.62 -23.10
CA ILE A 358 5.82 46.61 -23.16
C ILE A 358 6.38 47.22 -24.45
N GLU A 359 5.61 47.26 -25.54
CA GLU A 359 6.08 47.84 -26.81
C GLU A 359 5.88 49.36 -26.88
N THR A 360 4.96 49.91 -26.09
CA THR A 360 4.56 51.32 -26.16
C THR A 360 4.90 52.12 -24.90
N ASP A 361 5.02 51.46 -23.75
CA ASP A 361 5.23 52.13 -22.47
C ASP A 361 6.58 52.84 -22.42
N GLU A 362 6.59 54.03 -21.81
CA GLU A 362 7.78 54.88 -21.68
C GLU A 362 8.83 54.24 -20.75
N GLU A 363 8.39 53.53 -19.71
CA GLU A 363 9.25 52.84 -18.75
C GLU A 363 10.12 51.74 -19.38
N THR A 364 9.73 51.22 -20.54
CA THR A 364 10.44 50.16 -21.28
C THR A 364 11.18 50.70 -22.50
N ALA A 365 11.24 52.02 -22.69
CA ALA A 365 11.81 52.64 -23.89
C ALA A 365 13.30 52.33 -24.10
N GLU A 366 14.06 52.11 -23.01
CA GLU A 366 15.49 51.80 -23.06
C GLU A 366 15.78 50.32 -23.36
N TRP A 367 14.75 49.46 -23.37
CA TRP A 367 14.95 48.03 -23.57
C TRP A 367 15.28 47.69 -25.03
N PRO A 368 16.16 46.71 -25.27
CA PRO A 368 16.51 46.29 -26.62
C PRO A 368 15.30 45.67 -27.33
N THR A 369 15.20 45.87 -28.65
CA THR A 369 14.16 45.27 -29.51
C THR A 369 14.65 44.05 -30.28
N ASP A 370 15.95 43.76 -30.22
CA ASP A 370 16.58 42.67 -30.96
C ASP A 370 16.31 41.31 -30.32
N LEU A 371 15.78 40.37 -31.12
CA LEU A 371 15.49 39.01 -30.67
C LEU A 371 16.76 38.16 -30.52
N GLY A 372 17.90 38.62 -31.06
CA GLY A 372 19.19 37.96 -30.89
C GLY A 372 19.56 37.73 -29.41
N SER A 373 19.13 38.64 -28.52
CA SER A 373 19.36 38.55 -27.08
C SER A 373 18.74 37.31 -26.42
N LEU A 374 17.71 36.68 -27.01
CA LEU A 374 17.08 35.47 -26.49
C LEU A 374 17.90 34.19 -26.70
N ARG A 375 18.90 34.23 -27.58
CA ARG A 375 19.72 33.06 -27.92
C ARG A 375 20.86 32.83 -26.91
N GLY A 376 21.18 33.82 -26.09
CA GLY A 376 22.19 33.70 -25.06
C GLY A 376 21.66 33.00 -23.81
N PRO A 377 22.48 32.21 -23.10
CA PRO A 377 22.09 31.68 -21.80
C PRO A 377 21.89 32.86 -20.82
N SER A 378 20.74 32.90 -20.16
CA SER A 378 20.41 33.90 -19.15
C SER A 378 19.99 33.24 -17.86
N TRP A 379 20.49 33.75 -16.74
CA TRP A 379 20.13 33.32 -15.39
C TRP A 379 19.03 34.18 -14.76
N SER A 380 18.53 35.16 -15.53
CA SER A 380 17.44 36.08 -15.16
C SER A 380 16.52 36.34 -16.35
N LEU A 381 15.36 36.96 -16.09
CA LEU A 381 14.45 37.36 -17.17
C LEU A 381 15.16 38.31 -18.14
N ILE A 382 15.05 38.04 -19.44
CA ILE A 382 15.66 38.89 -20.48
C ILE A 382 14.74 40.09 -20.71
N TYR A 383 15.25 41.29 -20.44
CA TYR A 383 14.53 42.53 -20.73
C TYR A 383 14.53 42.78 -22.25
N LEU A 384 13.34 42.74 -22.84
CA LEU A 384 13.16 42.90 -24.27
C LEU A 384 11.89 43.72 -24.51
N ARG A 385 11.98 44.73 -25.38
CA ARG A 385 10.85 45.59 -25.75
C ARG A 385 9.94 44.93 -26.79
N LYS A 386 9.44 43.74 -26.46
CA LYS A 386 8.49 42.95 -27.26
C LYS A 386 7.56 42.15 -26.37
N THR A 387 6.32 41.97 -26.81
CA THR A 387 5.32 41.18 -26.10
C THR A 387 5.59 39.69 -26.25
N MET A 388 6.27 39.09 -25.27
CA MET A 388 6.65 37.67 -25.29
C MET A 388 5.80 36.79 -24.36
N TYR A 389 5.38 37.36 -23.22
CA TYR A 389 4.62 36.67 -22.20
C TYR A 389 3.37 37.47 -21.87
N GLU A 390 2.26 36.76 -21.72
CA GLU A 390 0.97 37.32 -21.39
C GLU A 390 0.44 36.59 -20.15
N LEU A 391 0.10 37.34 -19.11
CA LEU A 391 -0.51 36.82 -17.89
C LEU A 391 -1.89 37.45 -17.75
N ILE A 392 -2.93 36.61 -17.82
CA ILE A 392 -4.32 37.03 -17.61
C ILE A 392 -4.76 36.48 -16.24
N LEU A 393 -5.20 37.38 -15.36
CA LEU A 393 -5.81 37.05 -14.08
C LEU A 393 -7.33 37.18 -14.25
N VAL A 394 -8.06 36.08 -14.00
CA VAL A 394 -9.53 36.01 -14.06
C VAL A 394 -10.13 36.21 -12.68
#